data_AF-A0AAD1RNU8-F1
#
_entry.id   AF-A0AAD1RNU8-F1
#
_cell.length_a   1.000
_cell.length_b   1.000
_cell.length_c   1.000
_cell.angle_alpha   90.00
_cell.angle_beta   90.00
_cell.angle_gamma   90.00
#
_symmetry.space_group_name_H-M   'P 1'
#
loop_
_entity.id
_entity.type
_entity.pdbx_description
1 polymer ?
#
loop_
_entity_poly.entity_id
_entity_poly.type
_entity_poly.pdbx_seq_one_letter_code
_entity_poly.pdbx_strand_id
1 'polypeptide(L)'
;MEGINQRMEEVEKRLYFQEQSHLDLVDTVKASQKQVNQQAEKLADAEDRSRRNNLRIRGIPDNIDTAEIPNICQNMVRAVKPNATNSELLLDRIHRCPNLEVHLRLCPRM
;
A
#
# COMPACT_ATOMS: atom_id res chain seq x y z
N MET A 1 27.52 57.69 -12.15
CA MET A 1 27.22 57.05 -10.85
C MET A 1 25.76 56.66 -10.73
N GLU A 2 24.80 57.43 -11.25
CA GLU A 2 23.34 57.11 -11.17
C GLU A 2 22.91 55.78 -11.83
N GLY A 3 23.46 55.43 -13.00
CA GLY A 3 23.06 54.19 -13.70
C GLY A 3 23.47 52.89 -12.99
N ILE A 4 24.45 52.94 -12.07
CA ILE A 4 24.83 51.79 -11.25
C ILE A 4 23.84 51.62 -10.09
N ASN A 5 23.41 52.72 -9.46
CA ASN A 5 22.43 52.68 -8.38
C ASN A 5 21.06 52.18 -8.87
N GLN A 6 20.60 52.60 -10.05
CA GLN A 6 19.33 52.12 -10.61
C GLN A 6 19.35 50.61 -10.89
N ARG A 7 20.47 50.09 -11.42
CA ARG A 7 20.64 48.65 -11.66
C ARG A 7 20.73 47.86 -10.35
N MET A 8 21.39 48.42 -9.33
CA MET A 8 21.46 47.82 -8.00
C MET A 8 20.07 47.68 -7.38
N GLU A 9 19.27 48.74 -7.44
CA GLU A 9 17.90 48.77 -6.90
C GLU A 9 16.97 47.78 -7.62
N GLU A 10 17.13 47.64 -8.94
CA GLU A 10 16.38 46.64 -9.72
C GLU A 10 16.76 45.20 -9.33
N VAL A 11 18.05 44.93 -9.12
CA VAL A 11 18.54 43.62 -8.68
C VAL A 11 18.04 43.29 -7.27
N GLU A 12 18.06 44.25 -6.35
CA GLU A 12 17.53 44.07 -4.99
C GLU A 12 16.03 43.74 -5.00
N LYS A 13 15.24 44.45 -5.80
CA LYS A 13 13.81 44.13 -5.97
C LYS A 13 13.60 42.72 -6.52
N ARG A 14 14.36 42.34 -7.55
CA ARG A 14 14.27 40.99 -8.14
C ARG A 14 14.65 39.90 -7.14
N LEU A 15 15.70 40.12 -6.36
CA LEU A 15 16.11 39.20 -5.29
C LEU A 15 15.01 39.04 -4.24
N TYR A 16 14.42 40.16 -3.80
CA TYR A 16 13.33 40.13 -2.84
C TYR A 16 12.12 39.33 -3.36
N PHE A 17 11.68 39.58 -4.60
CA PHE A 17 10.58 38.81 -5.20
C PHE A 17 10.93 37.33 -5.37
N GLN A 18 12.16 37.02 -5.74
CA GLN A 18 12.62 35.65 -5.90
C GLN A 18 12.65 34.92 -4.55
N GLU A 19 13.11 35.58 -3.48
CA GLU A 19 13.17 35.01 -2.14
C GLU A 19 11.75 34.75 -1.61
N GLN A 20 10.83 35.69 -1.78
CA GLN A 20 9.43 35.47 -1.42
C GLN A 20 8.82 34.30 -2.19
N SER A 21 9.02 34.26 -3.52
CA SER A 21 8.52 33.16 -4.35
C SER A 21 9.11 31.80 -3.94
N HIS A 22 10.38 31.78 -3.54
CA HIS A 22 11.04 30.59 -3.05
C HIS A 22 10.44 30.11 -1.72
N LEU A 23 10.16 31.03 -0.79
CA LEU A 23 9.50 30.70 0.48
C LEU A 23 8.10 30.11 0.25
N ASP A 24 7.30 30.76 -0.58
CA ASP A 24 5.94 30.28 -0.91
C ASP A 24 5.97 28.89 -1.56
N LEU A 25 6.96 28.63 -2.43
CA LEU A 25 7.16 27.33 -3.06
C LEU A 25 7.54 26.26 -2.03
N VAL A 26 8.48 26.57 -1.14
CA VAL A 26 8.91 25.64 -0.07
C VAL A 26 7.74 25.26 0.82
N ASP A 27 6.89 26.22 1.19
CA ASP A 27 5.73 25.96 2.03
C ASP A 27 4.68 25.11 1.30
N THR A 28 4.46 25.38 0.01
CA THR A 28 3.57 24.58 -0.84
C THR A 28 4.06 23.14 -0.97
N VAL A 29 5.37 22.92 -1.15
CA VAL A 29 5.96 21.59 -1.22
C VAL A 29 5.80 20.85 0.12
N LYS A 30 6.06 21.52 1.25
CA LYS A 30 5.87 20.92 2.58
C LYS A 30 4.41 20.54 2.83
N ALA A 31 3.48 21.41 2.47
CA ALA A 31 2.04 21.14 2.60
C ALA A 31 1.62 19.95 1.74
N SER A 32 2.09 19.89 0.49
CA SER A 32 1.82 18.79 -0.43
C SER A 32 2.39 17.47 0.07
N GLN A 33 3.64 17.47 0.54
CA GLN A 33 4.26 16.27 1.11
C GLN A 33 3.48 15.73 2.32
N LYS A 34 3.00 16.63 3.19
CA LYS A 34 2.17 16.26 4.33
C LYS A 34 0.87 15.60 3.88
N GLN A 35 0.21 16.14 2.84
CA GLN A 35 -1.02 15.55 2.29
C GLN A 35 -0.76 14.17 1.68
N VAL A 36 0.32 14.01 0.92
CA VAL A 36 0.71 12.71 0.35
C VAL A 36 0.92 11.67 1.45
N ASN A 37 1.63 12.02 2.53
CA ASN A 37 1.85 11.10 3.64
C ASN A 37 0.54 10.71 4.33
N GLN A 38 -0.36 11.67 4.59
CA GLN A 38 -1.67 11.39 5.18
C GLN A 38 -2.54 10.50 4.28
N GLN A 39 -2.46 10.68 2.96
CA GLN A 39 -3.16 9.82 2.02
C GLN A 39 -2.58 8.41 2.01
N ALA A 40 -1.26 8.27 2.04
CA ALA A 40 -0.58 6.98 2.12
C ALA A 40 -0.98 6.20 3.39
N GLU A 41 -1.03 6.85 4.55
CA GLU A 41 -1.47 6.24 5.80
C GLU A 41 -2.93 5.77 5.72
N LYS A 42 -3.83 6.60 5.19
CA LYS A 42 -5.24 6.23 4.99
C LYS A 42 -5.41 5.06 4.02
N LEU A 43 -4.61 5.02 2.96
CA LEU A 43 -4.62 3.92 2.00
C LEU A 43 -4.14 2.62 2.65
N ALA A 44 -3.03 2.66 3.40
CA ALA A 44 -2.54 1.49 4.11
C ALA A 44 -3.59 0.93 5.08
N ASP A 45 -4.21 1.80 5.87
CA ASP A 45 -5.27 1.43 6.81
C ASP A 45 -6.54 0.90 6.11
N ALA A 46 -6.90 1.47 4.95
CA ALA A 46 -8.00 0.97 4.12
C ALA A 46 -7.68 -0.42 3.53
N GLU A 47 -6.47 -0.63 3.02
CA GLU A 47 -6.01 -1.93 2.52
C GLU A 47 -5.98 -2.99 3.62
N ASP A 48 -5.49 -2.65 4.80
CA ASP A 48 -5.45 -3.55 5.96
C ASP A 48 -6.85 -3.93 6.42
N ARG A 49 -7.78 -2.97 6.47
CA ARG A 49 -9.20 -3.27 6.74
C ARG A 49 -9.81 -4.17 5.69
N SER A 50 -9.51 -3.92 4.41
CA SER A 50 -10.00 -4.74 3.30
C SER A 50 -9.46 -6.17 3.35
N ARG A 51 -8.20 -6.35 3.75
CA ARG A 51 -7.52 -7.66 3.82
C ARG A 51 -7.68 -8.37 5.15
N ARG A 52 -8.30 -7.77 6.17
CA ARG A 52 -8.39 -8.31 7.53
C ARG A 52 -9.03 -9.70 7.61
N ASN A 53 -9.98 -9.97 6.72
CA ASN A 53 -10.67 -11.26 6.66
C ASN A 53 -10.00 -12.26 5.71
N ASN A 54 -8.90 -11.88 5.04
CA ASN A 54 -8.20 -12.75 4.11
C ASN A 54 -7.20 -13.62 4.87
N LEU A 55 -7.36 -14.95 4.77
CA LEU A 55 -6.41 -15.92 5.29
C LEU A 55 -5.50 -16.42 4.16
N ARG A 56 -4.18 -16.38 4.37
CA ARG A 56 -3.19 -17.00 3.49
C ARG A 56 -2.72 -18.32 4.06
N ILE A 57 -2.97 -19.41 3.35
CA ILE A 57 -2.56 -20.76 3.74
C ILE A 57 -1.34 -21.16 2.91
N ARG A 58 -0.31 -21.70 3.57
CA ARG A 58 0.94 -22.15 2.93
C ARG A 58 1.05 -23.67 3.00
N GLY A 59 1.74 -24.25 2.02
CA GLY A 59 2.02 -25.69 2.01
C GLY A 59 0.94 -26.55 1.37
N ILE A 60 -0.03 -25.96 0.66
CA ILE A 60 -0.97 -26.72 -0.17
C ILE A 60 -0.26 -27.10 -1.47
N PRO A 61 -0.05 -28.40 -1.77
CA PRO A 61 0.60 -28.86 -3.00
C PRO A 61 -0.03 -28.28 -4.26
N ASP A 62 0.80 -28.01 -5.28
CA ASP A 62 0.36 -27.39 -6.55
C ASP A 62 -0.40 -28.34 -7.46
N ASN A 63 -0.30 -29.64 -7.23
CA ASN A 63 -1.00 -30.67 -7.99
C ASN A 63 -2.48 -30.83 -7.60
N ILE A 64 -2.94 -30.12 -6.57
CA ILE A 64 -4.33 -30.13 -6.12
C ILE A 64 -5.15 -29.17 -6.99
N ASP A 65 -6.26 -29.67 -7.52
CA ASP A 65 -7.16 -28.89 -8.34
C ASP A 65 -7.82 -27.77 -7.52
N THR A 66 -8.04 -26.62 -8.18
CA THR A 66 -8.60 -25.42 -7.54
C THR A 66 -10.00 -25.70 -6.97
N ALA A 67 -10.75 -26.62 -7.58
CA ALA A 67 -12.06 -27.05 -7.12
C ALA A 67 -12.03 -27.77 -5.75
N GLU A 68 -10.90 -28.38 -5.36
CA GLU A 68 -10.77 -29.15 -4.12
C GLU A 68 -10.31 -28.30 -2.93
N ILE A 69 -9.74 -27.12 -3.18
CA ILE A 69 -9.20 -26.22 -2.16
C ILE A 69 -10.24 -25.84 -1.09
N PRO A 70 -11.51 -25.50 -1.41
CA PRO A 70 -12.51 -25.18 -0.39
C PRO A 70 -12.70 -26.29 0.64
N ASN A 71 -12.74 -27.55 0.19
CA ASN A 71 -12.91 -28.72 1.06
C ASN A 71 -11.70 -28.91 1.96
N ILE A 72 -10.49 -28.71 1.41
CA ILE A 72 -9.25 -28.77 2.18
C ILE A 72 -9.24 -27.69 3.27
N CYS A 73 -9.63 -26.45 2.94
CA CYS A 73 -9.71 -25.37 3.91
C CYS A 73 -10.71 -25.67 5.03
N GLN A 74 -11.90 -26.19 4.71
CA GLN A 74 -12.89 -26.60 5.71
C GLN A 74 -12.34 -27.70 6.63
N ASN A 75 -11.67 -28.70 6.06
CA ASN A 75 -11.05 -29.79 6.82
C ASN A 75 -9.92 -29.30 7.73
N MET A 76 -9.09 -28.35 7.27
CA MET A 76 -8.05 -27.73 8.09
C MET A 76 -8.65 -26.97 9.27
N VAL A 77 -9.71 -26.19 9.05
CA VAL A 77 -10.37 -25.47 10.14
C VAL A 77 -11.01 -26.44 11.14
N ARG A 78 -11.66 -27.51 10.68
CA ARG A 78 -12.22 -28.54 11.57
C ARG A 78 -11.14 -29.28 12.35
N ALA A 79 -9.97 -29.51 11.76
CA ALA A 79 -8.85 -30.13 12.47
C ALA A 79 -8.37 -29.26 13.64
N VAL A 80 -8.38 -27.93 13.48
CA VAL A 80 -7.97 -26.98 14.53
C VAL A 80 -9.11 -26.67 15.52
N LYS A 81 -10.36 -26.61 15.04
CA LYS A 81 -11.56 -26.34 15.83
C LYS A 81 -12.65 -27.38 15.49
N PRO A 82 -12.61 -28.56 16.12
CA PRO A 82 -13.54 -29.67 15.82
C PRO A 82 -15.01 -29.35 16.08
N ASN A 83 -15.28 -28.44 17.01
CA ASN A 83 -16.63 -28.05 17.42
C ASN A 83 -17.18 -26.84 16.63
N ALA A 84 -16.49 -26.40 15.56
CA ALA A 84 -17.00 -25.33 14.71
C ALA A 84 -18.21 -25.82 13.90
N THR A 85 -19.34 -25.12 13.99
CA THR A 85 -20.51 -25.43 13.17
C THR A 85 -20.29 -24.98 11.72
N ASN A 86 -20.87 -25.68 10.74
CA ASN A 86 -20.73 -25.31 9.31
C ASN A 86 -21.27 -23.91 8.99
N SER A 87 -22.18 -23.39 9.83
CA SER A 87 -22.70 -22.02 9.75
C SER A 87 -21.69 -20.94 10.15
N GLU A 88 -20.60 -21.29 10.85
CA GLU A 88 -19.58 -20.33 11.29
C GLU A 88 -18.52 -20.04 10.23
N LEU A 89 -18.39 -20.89 9.20
CA LEU A 89 -17.35 -20.77 8.18
C LEU A 89 -17.95 -20.50 6.79
N LEU A 90 -18.01 -19.23 6.42
CA LEU A 90 -18.38 -18.79 5.08
C LEU A 90 -17.13 -18.39 4.30
N LEU A 91 -16.88 -19.07 3.18
CA LEU A 91 -15.81 -18.74 2.25
C LEU A 91 -16.40 -17.92 1.11
N ASP A 92 -16.06 -16.63 1.06
CA ASP A 92 -16.55 -15.72 0.01
C ASP A 92 -15.77 -15.91 -1.30
N ARG A 93 -14.43 -15.89 -1.22
CA ARG A 93 -13.54 -16.10 -2.37
C ARG A 93 -12.34 -16.96 -1.98
N ILE A 94 -11.96 -17.87 -2.87
CA ILE A 94 -10.80 -18.73 -2.70
C ILE A 94 -10.11 -18.92 -4.05
N HIS A 95 -8.81 -18.68 -4.04
CA HIS A 95 -7.98 -18.77 -5.23
C HIS A 95 -6.52 -18.90 -4.79
N ARG A 96 -5.70 -19.49 -5.66
CA ARG A 96 -4.25 -19.40 -5.53
C ARG A 96 -3.82 -17.98 -5.86
N CYS A 97 -2.85 -17.45 -5.13
CA CYS A 97 -2.22 -16.18 -5.45
C CYS A 97 -1.55 -16.29 -6.83
N PRO A 98 -1.76 -15.32 -7.73
CA PRO A 98 -1.01 -15.25 -8.98
C PRO A 98 0.49 -15.13 -8.68
N ASN A 99 1.32 -15.74 -9.54
CA ASN A 99 2.77 -15.84 -9.37
C ASN A 99 3.38 -14.47 -8.99
N LEU A 100 3.84 -14.34 -7.75
CA LEU A 100 4.74 -13.26 -7.35
C LEU A 100 6.14 -13.69 -7.78
N GLU A 101 6.68 -13.10 -8.84
CA GLU A 101 8.05 -13.38 -9.24
C GLU A 101 9.03 -12.96 -8.13
N VAL A 102 9.84 -13.91 -7.64
CA VAL A 102 11.32 -13.95 -7.84
C VAL A 102 12.06 -14.72 -6.72
N HIS A 103 11.63 -14.82 -5.45
CA HIS A 103 12.57 -15.27 -4.39
C HIS A 103 12.32 -16.58 -3.63
N LEU A 104 11.27 -17.36 -3.89
CA LEU A 104 11.03 -18.63 -3.17
C LEU A 104 10.51 -19.74 -4.10
N ARG A 105 11.34 -20.17 -5.07
CA ARG A 105 10.98 -21.20 -6.06
C ARG A 105 10.96 -22.65 -5.54
N LEU A 106 11.08 -22.88 -4.23
CA LEU A 106 11.04 -24.22 -3.62
C LEU A 106 9.74 -24.51 -2.87
N CYS A 107 8.82 -23.54 -2.77
CA CYS A 107 7.58 -23.71 -2.02
C CYS A 107 6.36 -23.72 -2.96
N PRO A 108 5.37 -24.61 -2.72
CA PRO A 108 4.10 -24.61 -3.45
C PRO A 108 3.43 -23.23 -3.46
N ARG A 109 2.69 -22.92 -4.54
CA ARG A 109 2.01 -21.64 -4.75
C ARG A 109 0.98 -21.38 -3.65
N MET A 110 0.99 -20.14 -3.17
CA MET A 110 0.00 -19.58 -2.24
C MET A 110 -1.40 -19.58 -2.83
#